data_AF-A0A9P5R0J2-F1
#
_entry.id   AF-A0A9P5R0J2-F1
#
_cell.length_a   1.000
_cell.length_b   1.000
_cell.length_c   1.000
_cell.angle_alpha   90.00
_cell.angle_beta   90.00
_cell.angle_gamma   90.00
#
_symmetry.space_group_name_H-M   'P 1'
#
loop_
_entity.id
_entity.type
_entity.pdbx_description
1 polymer ?
#
loop_
_entity_poly.entity_id
_entity_poly.type
_entity_poly.pdbx_seq_one_letter_code
_entity_poly.pdbx_strand_id
1 'polypeptide(L)'
;MHFYSGRVSYNKVLAGKVSLAEVSTFQLEFRQLSHLSSNDKYKDLAENNIKYLTSLNPRVPWSPPCLLDPSDGYVASFGSLSDGFYEYLLKTYLLTGDTNFKDLYLSSVEAIHKHLISRSQQPLEQRLVLGVYDTATDTLVPKMDHLSCFAPSYQNSATGLGADEIASLRPEFSKGKEFEMLPRGSGFYLIDPEYALRPEAVESLFILYRTTGDSKYQEYAWEIARHFMSQTLKCLYLVFDDPEAIPLDDYIFNTGGHLLKYPIS
;
A
#
# COMPACT_ATOMS: atom_id res chain seq x y z
N MET A 1 -17.05 10.78 9.95
CA MET A 1 -18.23 10.53 10.82
C MET A 1 -18.16 11.48 12.01
N HIS A 2 -19.27 12.09 12.40
CA HIS A 2 -19.32 12.89 13.63
C HIS A 2 -19.73 12.00 14.80
N PHE A 3 -18.76 11.61 15.63
CA PHE A 3 -18.95 10.58 16.67
C PHE A 3 -20.07 10.90 17.67
N TYR A 4 -20.28 12.18 18.02
CA TYR A 4 -21.34 12.57 18.97
C TYR A 4 -22.75 12.51 18.37
N SER A 5 -22.91 12.80 17.08
CA SER A 5 -24.23 12.92 16.45
C SER A 5 -24.58 11.74 15.54
N GLY A 6 -23.64 10.83 15.29
CA GLY A 6 -23.76 9.75 14.32
C GLY A 6 -23.86 10.22 12.87
N ARG A 7 -23.77 11.53 12.59
CA ARG A 7 -23.90 12.04 11.23
C ARG A 7 -22.72 11.60 10.37
N VAL A 8 -23.03 11.06 9.20
CA VAL A 8 -22.07 10.72 8.16
C VAL A 8 -22.01 11.88 7.16
N SER A 9 -20.81 12.21 6.71
CA SER A 9 -20.57 13.23 5.70
C SER A 9 -19.56 12.68 4.71
N TYR A 10 -19.78 12.92 3.42
CA TYR A 10 -18.85 12.54 2.39
C TYR A 10 -17.61 13.43 2.37
N ASN A 11 -16.52 12.86 1.87
CA ASN A 11 -15.26 13.58 1.73
C ASN A 11 -15.41 14.66 0.64
N LYS A 12 -15.28 15.94 1.03
CA LYS A 12 -15.35 17.08 0.10
C LYS A 12 -14.15 17.14 -0.84
N VAL A 13 -12.98 16.69 -0.40
CA VAL A 13 -11.75 16.64 -1.21
C VAL A 13 -11.90 15.64 -2.34
N LEU A 14 -12.53 14.50 -2.06
CA LEU A 14 -12.81 13.46 -3.07
C LEU A 14 -14.11 13.70 -3.84
N ALA A 15 -14.64 14.94 -3.83
CA ALA A 15 -15.88 15.31 -4.52
C ALA A 15 -17.09 14.41 -4.19
N GLY A 16 -17.17 13.93 -2.95
CA GLY A 16 -18.25 13.04 -2.51
C GLY A 16 -18.01 11.56 -2.77
N LYS A 17 -16.92 11.19 -3.45
CA LYS A 17 -16.54 9.79 -3.70
C LYS A 17 -15.92 9.15 -2.47
N VAL A 18 -15.93 7.83 -2.46
CA VAL A 18 -15.42 7.00 -1.36
C VAL A 18 -14.19 6.26 -1.83
N SER A 19 -13.10 6.31 -1.05
CA SER A 19 -11.89 5.56 -1.36
C SER A 19 -12.09 4.06 -1.11
N LEU A 20 -11.48 3.23 -1.95
CA LEU A 20 -11.47 1.78 -1.78
C LEU A 20 -10.85 1.40 -0.42
N ALA A 21 -9.64 1.87 -0.12
CA ALA A 21 -8.96 1.62 1.15
C ALA A 21 -9.80 2.05 2.36
N GLU A 22 -10.46 3.21 2.32
CA GLU A 22 -11.30 3.70 3.42
C GLU A 22 -12.42 2.71 3.81
N VAL A 23 -12.99 1.98 2.85
CA VAL A 23 -14.09 1.03 3.11
C VAL A 23 -13.63 -0.41 3.30
N SER A 24 -12.33 -0.69 3.14
CA SER A 24 -11.80 -2.04 3.11
C SER A 24 -10.55 -2.26 3.96
N THR A 25 -10.27 -1.37 4.91
CA THR A 25 -9.07 -1.42 5.74
C THR A 25 -9.44 -1.32 7.22
N PHE A 26 -10.40 -2.13 7.64
CA PHE A 26 -10.82 -2.23 9.05
C PHE A 26 -11.28 -3.63 9.48
N GLN A 27 -11.03 -4.65 8.64
CA GLN A 27 -11.44 -6.04 8.89
C GLN A 27 -10.73 -6.60 10.12
N LEU A 28 -9.43 -6.34 10.29
CA LEU A 28 -8.66 -6.86 11.42
C LEU A 28 -9.20 -6.30 12.75
N GLU A 29 -9.44 -4.99 12.80
CA GLU A 29 -9.94 -4.28 13.98
C GLU A 29 -11.36 -4.69 14.33
N PHE A 30 -12.25 -4.78 13.34
CA PHE A 30 -13.64 -5.15 13.57
C PHE A 30 -13.79 -6.63 13.93
N ARG A 31 -12.90 -7.50 13.44
CA ARG A 31 -12.82 -8.89 13.90
C ARG A 31 -12.32 -8.99 15.33
N GLN A 32 -11.25 -8.26 15.68
CA GLN A 32 -10.79 -8.19 17.07
C GLN A 32 -11.88 -7.66 18.00
N LEU A 33 -12.62 -6.63 17.58
CA LEU A 33 -13.73 -6.08 18.34
C LEU A 33 -14.87 -7.11 18.50
N SER A 34 -15.19 -7.87 17.46
CA SER A 34 -16.20 -8.93 17.52
C SER A 34 -15.80 -10.02 18.52
N HIS A 35 -14.54 -10.45 18.47
CA HIS A 35 -13.98 -11.42 19.40
C HIS A 35 -14.08 -10.92 20.86
N LEU A 36 -13.56 -9.72 21.13
CA LEU A 36 -13.53 -9.14 22.48
C LEU A 36 -14.91 -8.83 23.06
N SER A 37 -15.89 -8.51 22.20
CA SER A 37 -17.25 -8.16 22.62
C SER A 37 -18.26 -9.31 22.51
N SER A 38 -17.85 -10.45 21.95
CA SER A 38 -18.74 -11.56 21.58
C SER A 38 -19.93 -11.12 20.72
N ASN A 39 -19.70 -10.18 19.80
CA ASN A 39 -20.72 -9.60 18.94
C ASN A 39 -20.25 -9.53 17.49
N ASP A 40 -20.70 -10.49 16.68
CA ASP A 40 -20.29 -10.65 15.28
C ASP A 40 -20.76 -9.52 14.35
N LYS A 41 -21.64 -8.62 14.83
CA LYS A 41 -22.11 -7.47 14.05
C LYS A 41 -20.94 -6.66 13.48
N TYR A 42 -19.84 -6.49 14.22
CA TYR A 42 -18.70 -5.70 13.73
C TYR A 42 -18.00 -6.42 12.58
N LYS A 43 -17.66 -7.69 12.75
CA LYS A 43 -17.10 -8.54 11.69
C LYS A 43 -17.99 -8.52 10.45
N ASP A 44 -19.29 -8.75 10.62
CA ASP A 44 -20.23 -8.81 9.50
C ASP A 44 -20.29 -7.48 8.74
N LEU A 45 -20.27 -6.34 9.44
CA LEU A 45 -20.21 -5.03 8.80
C LEU A 45 -18.96 -4.85 7.94
N ALA A 46 -17.79 -5.27 8.45
CA ALA A 46 -16.53 -5.13 7.72
C ALA A 46 -16.42 -6.09 6.52
N GLU A 47 -16.91 -7.32 6.65
CA GLU A 47 -16.82 -8.32 5.59
C GLU A 47 -17.89 -8.14 4.50
N ASN A 48 -19.04 -7.54 4.84
CA ASN A 48 -20.05 -7.20 3.84
C ASN A 48 -19.56 -6.15 2.83
N ASN A 49 -18.64 -5.26 3.23
CA ASN A 49 -17.99 -4.34 2.28
C ASN A 49 -17.15 -5.10 1.25
N ILE A 50 -16.37 -6.10 1.70
CA ILE A 50 -15.57 -6.93 0.78
C ILE A 50 -16.51 -7.67 -0.18
N LYS A 51 -17.60 -8.28 0.32
CA LYS A 51 -18.61 -8.94 -0.52
C LYS A 51 -19.24 -8.00 -1.55
N TYR A 52 -19.50 -6.75 -1.17
CA TYR A 52 -19.99 -5.75 -2.11
C TYR A 52 -18.94 -5.45 -3.19
N LEU A 53 -17.69 -5.21 -2.80
CA LEU A 53 -16.59 -4.92 -3.73
C LEU A 53 -16.33 -6.07 -4.70
N THR A 54 -16.41 -7.33 -4.24
CA THR A 54 -16.29 -8.50 -5.11
C THR A 54 -17.45 -8.61 -6.09
N SER A 55 -18.64 -8.14 -5.73
CA SER A 55 -19.81 -8.13 -6.63
C SER A 55 -19.73 -7.10 -7.76
N LEU A 56 -18.83 -6.12 -7.68
CA LEU A 56 -18.69 -5.07 -8.71
C LEU A 56 -18.17 -5.59 -10.05
N ASN A 57 -17.57 -6.79 -10.06
CA ASN A 57 -16.99 -7.44 -11.24
C ASN A 57 -16.15 -6.48 -12.11
N PRO A 58 -15.05 -5.92 -11.56
CA PRO A 58 -14.26 -4.88 -12.21
C PRO A 58 -13.63 -5.34 -13.54
N ARG A 59 -13.44 -4.40 -14.48
CA ARG A 59 -12.79 -4.66 -15.79
C ARG A 59 -11.39 -5.25 -15.64
N VAL A 60 -10.63 -4.77 -14.65
CA VAL A 60 -9.40 -5.41 -14.20
C VAL A 60 -9.79 -6.35 -13.07
N PRO A 61 -9.77 -7.69 -13.28
CA PRO A 61 -10.20 -8.64 -12.26
C PRO A 61 -9.50 -8.36 -10.94
N TRP A 62 -10.26 -8.26 -9.85
CA TRP A 62 -9.74 -8.06 -8.50
C TRP A 62 -8.87 -6.80 -8.28
N SER A 63 -8.97 -5.82 -9.17
CA SER A 63 -8.53 -4.44 -8.94
C SER A 63 -9.72 -3.50 -9.10
N PRO A 64 -10.51 -3.30 -8.02
CA PRO A 64 -11.67 -2.41 -8.05
C PRO A 64 -11.25 -0.94 -8.16
N PRO A 65 -12.21 -0.04 -8.47
CA PRO A 65 -11.95 1.40 -8.52
C PRO A 65 -11.32 1.95 -7.23
N CYS A 66 -10.19 2.65 -7.33
CA CYS A 66 -9.59 3.36 -6.20
C CYS A 66 -10.56 4.35 -5.54
N LEU A 67 -11.43 4.96 -6.36
CA LEU A 67 -12.58 5.75 -5.92
C LEU A 67 -13.83 5.06 -6.41
N LEU A 68 -14.71 4.67 -5.48
CA LEU A 68 -15.96 4.01 -5.78
C LEU A 68 -16.91 4.99 -6.49
N ASP A 69 -17.07 4.77 -7.78
CA ASP A 69 -17.92 5.53 -8.69
C ASP A 69 -18.52 4.54 -9.71
N PRO A 70 -19.84 4.53 -9.94
CA PRO A 70 -20.49 3.62 -10.89
C PRO A 70 -20.22 3.94 -12.39
N SER A 71 -19.07 4.54 -12.73
CA SER A 71 -18.71 4.86 -14.12
C SER A 71 -18.07 3.69 -14.88
N ASP A 72 -18.26 3.65 -16.20
CA ASP A 72 -17.69 2.62 -17.10
C ASP A 72 -16.16 2.60 -17.14
N GLY A 73 -15.51 3.67 -16.66
CA GLY A 73 -14.06 3.80 -16.55
C GLY A 73 -13.64 4.25 -15.16
N TYR A 74 -12.54 3.71 -14.70
CA TYR A 74 -11.95 3.96 -13.39
C TYR A 74 -10.43 3.76 -13.40
N VAL A 75 -9.79 4.28 -12.35
CA VAL A 75 -8.36 4.11 -12.10
C VAL A 75 -8.12 2.93 -11.15
N ALA A 76 -7.30 1.99 -11.59
CA ALA A 76 -6.76 0.89 -10.81
C ALA A 76 -5.33 1.23 -10.35
N SER A 77 -5.08 1.12 -9.04
CA SER A 77 -3.78 1.36 -8.43
C SER A 77 -3.52 0.30 -7.35
N PHE A 78 -2.25 0.18 -6.97
CA PHE A 78 -1.81 -0.50 -5.75
C PHE A 78 -1.21 0.49 -4.72
N GLY A 79 -1.20 1.78 -5.05
CA GLY A 79 -0.79 2.87 -4.18
C GLY A 79 -1.98 3.51 -3.49
N SER A 80 -1.91 4.83 -3.33
CA SER A 80 -2.87 5.60 -2.55
C SER A 80 -4.31 5.30 -2.95
N LEU A 81 -5.21 5.39 -1.97
CA LEU A 81 -6.65 5.10 -2.06
C LEU A 81 -7.01 3.61 -2.21
N SER A 82 -6.04 2.70 -2.35
CA SER A 82 -6.28 1.29 -2.63
C SER A 82 -5.31 0.30 -1.96
N ASP A 83 -4.10 0.72 -1.63
CA ASP A 83 -3.09 -0.05 -0.88
C ASP A 83 -3.65 -0.93 0.25
N GLY A 84 -4.38 -0.31 1.19
CA GLY A 84 -4.92 -0.97 2.37
C GLY A 84 -5.95 -2.06 2.05
N PHE A 85 -6.58 -2.03 0.87
CA PHE A 85 -7.49 -3.11 0.43
C PHE A 85 -6.70 -4.41 0.25
N TYR A 86 -5.65 -4.36 -0.55
CA TYR A 86 -4.85 -5.55 -0.86
C TYR A 86 -4.09 -6.04 0.36
N GLU A 87 -3.58 -5.11 1.18
CA GLU A 87 -2.97 -5.39 2.47
C GLU A 87 -3.92 -6.21 3.36
N TYR A 88 -5.19 -5.77 3.48
CA TYR A 88 -6.15 -6.40 4.37
C TYR A 88 -6.72 -7.70 3.83
N LEU A 89 -6.71 -7.93 2.51
CA LEU A 89 -6.99 -9.27 1.96
C LEU A 89 -5.97 -10.29 2.48
N LEU A 90 -4.67 -10.02 2.31
CA LEU A 90 -3.62 -10.92 2.79
C LEU A 90 -3.66 -11.06 4.31
N LYS A 91 -3.70 -9.94 5.05
CA LYS A 91 -3.65 -9.97 6.51
C LYS A 91 -4.88 -10.63 7.11
N THR A 92 -6.06 -10.51 6.51
CA THR A 92 -7.25 -11.22 6.98
C THR A 92 -7.14 -12.72 6.74
N TYR A 93 -6.57 -13.16 5.61
CA TYR A 93 -6.25 -14.58 5.40
C TYR A 93 -5.27 -15.09 6.47
N LEU A 94 -4.16 -14.39 6.70
CA LEU A 94 -3.18 -14.77 7.70
C LEU A 94 -3.79 -14.84 9.11
N LEU A 95 -4.69 -13.89 9.42
CA LEU A 95 -5.36 -13.80 10.72
C LEU A 95 -6.42 -14.88 10.96
N THR A 96 -6.92 -15.54 9.92
CA THR A 96 -8.14 -16.36 10.05
C THR A 96 -8.06 -17.74 9.40
N GLY A 97 -7.10 -17.93 8.49
CA GLY A 97 -7.05 -19.09 7.60
C GLY A 97 -8.13 -19.12 6.51
N ASP A 98 -8.99 -18.10 6.39
CA ASP A 98 -10.08 -18.09 5.41
C ASP A 98 -9.54 -17.94 3.97
N THR A 99 -9.64 -19.03 3.22
CA THR A 99 -9.08 -19.11 1.86
C THR A 99 -9.76 -18.18 0.86
N ASN A 100 -10.97 -17.69 1.14
CA ASN A 100 -11.59 -16.70 0.26
C ASN A 100 -10.71 -15.44 0.16
N PHE A 101 -10.20 -14.95 1.29
CA PHE A 101 -9.32 -13.78 1.31
C PHE A 101 -7.98 -14.05 0.61
N LYS A 102 -7.46 -15.28 0.70
CA LYS A 102 -6.27 -15.71 -0.04
C LYS A 102 -6.49 -15.66 -1.54
N ASP A 103 -7.60 -16.22 -2.01
CA ASP A 103 -7.89 -16.31 -3.45
C ASP A 103 -8.11 -14.91 -4.06
N LEU A 104 -8.77 -14.02 -3.31
CA LEU A 104 -8.91 -12.61 -3.64
C LEU A 104 -7.55 -11.90 -3.76
N TYR A 105 -6.68 -12.10 -2.78
CA TYR A 105 -5.34 -11.51 -2.79
C TYR A 105 -4.50 -12.02 -3.98
N LEU A 106 -4.45 -13.34 -4.19
CA LEU A 106 -3.68 -13.94 -5.29
C LEU A 106 -4.17 -13.47 -6.65
N SER A 107 -5.48 -13.37 -6.83
CA SER A 107 -6.04 -12.88 -8.09
C SER A 107 -5.77 -11.39 -8.31
N SER A 108 -5.68 -10.59 -7.23
CA SER A 108 -5.22 -9.20 -7.29
C SER A 108 -3.76 -9.12 -7.74
N VAL A 109 -2.89 -10.01 -7.25
CA VAL A 109 -1.47 -10.12 -7.67
C VAL A 109 -1.36 -10.43 -9.16
N GLU A 110 -2.16 -11.35 -9.68
CA GLU A 110 -2.19 -11.66 -11.12
C GLU A 110 -2.58 -10.44 -11.96
N ALA A 111 -3.59 -9.68 -11.51
CA ALA A 111 -4.03 -8.47 -12.19
C ALA A 111 -2.96 -7.37 -12.18
N ILE A 112 -2.26 -7.19 -11.05
CA ILE A 112 -1.14 -6.26 -10.92
C ILE A 112 -0.03 -6.62 -11.91
N HIS A 113 0.35 -7.90 -11.97
CA HIS A 113 1.39 -8.38 -12.88
C HIS A 113 1.02 -8.12 -14.35
N LYS A 114 -0.25 -8.26 -14.68
CA LYS A 114 -0.74 -8.10 -16.06
C LYS A 114 -0.91 -6.65 -16.48
N HIS A 115 -1.39 -5.79 -15.59
CA HIS A 115 -1.87 -4.45 -15.95
C HIS A 115 -1.06 -3.30 -15.35
N LEU A 116 -0.43 -3.48 -14.18
CA LEU A 116 0.18 -2.40 -13.40
C LEU A 116 1.72 -2.46 -13.42
N ILE A 117 2.33 -3.63 -13.65
CA ILE A 117 3.79 -3.75 -13.72
C ILE A 117 4.33 -3.37 -15.10
N SER A 118 5.36 -2.54 -15.10
CA SER A 118 6.18 -2.26 -16.29
C SER A 118 7.65 -2.08 -15.94
N ARG A 119 8.48 -1.73 -16.92
CA ARG A 119 9.91 -1.41 -16.71
C ARG A 119 10.22 0.03 -17.09
N SER A 120 11.20 0.61 -16.40
CA SER A 120 11.76 1.91 -16.77
C SER A 120 12.52 1.83 -18.10
N GLN A 121 12.45 2.90 -18.91
CA GLN A 121 13.05 2.93 -20.25
C GLN A 121 14.46 3.56 -20.26
N GLN A 122 15.34 3.14 -19.34
CA GLN A 122 16.76 3.55 -19.34
C GLN A 122 17.69 2.46 -19.90
N PRO A 123 18.80 2.83 -20.57
CA PRO A 123 19.73 1.85 -21.15
C PRO A 123 20.60 1.10 -20.13
N LEU A 124 20.84 1.67 -18.95
CA LEU A 124 21.86 1.17 -18.00
C LEU A 124 21.29 0.20 -16.95
N GLU A 125 20.04 0.39 -16.50
CA GLU A 125 19.33 -0.54 -15.59
C GLU A 125 17.81 -0.45 -15.80
N GLN A 126 17.18 -1.55 -16.22
CA GLN A 126 15.72 -1.63 -16.35
C GLN A 126 15.08 -1.99 -15.00
N ARG A 127 14.53 -0.99 -14.31
CA ARG A 127 13.89 -1.16 -13.01
C ARG A 127 12.40 -1.44 -13.16
N LEU A 128 11.84 -2.25 -12.26
CA LEU A 128 10.39 -2.47 -12.21
C LEU A 128 9.68 -1.19 -11.77
N VAL A 129 8.52 -0.94 -12.37
CA VAL A 129 7.65 0.20 -12.10
C VAL A 129 6.25 -0.33 -11.86
N LEU A 130 5.69 -0.06 -10.69
CA LEU A 130 4.30 -0.36 -10.34
C LEU A 130 3.44 0.87 -10.66
N GLY A 131 2.94 0.93 -11.89
CA GLY A 131 2.16 2.05 -12.38
C GLY A 131 0.69 2.03 -11.94
N VAL A 132 -0.03 3.05 -12.42
CA VAL A 132 -1.48 3.21 -12.28
C VAL A 132 -2.13 2.92 -13.62
N TYR A 133 -3.20 2.14 -13.64
CA TYR A 133 -3.88 1.75 -14.88
C TYR A 133 -5.25 2.44 -15.00
N ASP A 134 -5.44 3.20 -16.08
CA ASP A 134 -6.72 3.84 -16.43
C ASP A 134 -7.50 2.91 -17.36
N THR A 135 -8.63 2.39 -16.85
CA THR A 135 -9.50 1.45 -17.60
C THR A 135 -10.41 2.15 -18.61
N ALA A 136 -10.54 3.48 -18.54
CA ALA A 136 -11.30 4.27 -19.51
C ALA A 136 -10.49 4.44 -20.80
N THR A 137 -9.19 4.69 -20.67
CA THR A 137 -8.27 4.91 -21.80
C THR A 137 -7.44 3.68 -22.15
N ASP A 138 -7.56 2.58 -21.41
CA ASP A 138 -6.75 1.37 -21.55
C ASP A 138 -5.24 1.68 -21.52
N THR A 139 -4.83 2.47 -20.52
CA THR A 139 -3.47 3.03 -20.47
C THR A 139 -2.81 2.81 -19.12
N LEU A 140 -1.57 2.30 -19.13
CA LEU A 140 -0.69 2.28 -17.97
C LEU A 140 0.07 3.59 -17.86
N VAL A 141 -0.18 4.32 -16.78
CA VAL A 141 0.58 5.50 -16.36
C VAL A 141 1.71 5.03 -15.44
N PRO A 142 2.99 5.20 -15.81
CA PRO A 142 4.13 4.69 -15.05
C PRO A 142 4.50 5.61 -13.88
N LYS A 143 3.52 5.93 -13.03
CA LYS A 143 3.63 6.69 -11.79
C LYS A 143 3.56 5.73 -10.59
N MET A 144 4.42 5.95 -9.61
CA MET A 144 4.46 5.21 -8.35
C MET A 144 4.32 6.18 -7.19
N ASP A 145 3.38 5.90 -6.29
CA ASP A 145 3.27 6.58 -5.01
C ASP A 145 4.30 5.98 -4.04
N HIS A 146 4.73 6.76 -3.04
CA HIS A 146 5.59 6.28 -1.95
C HIS A 146 4.99 5.08 -1.23
N LEU A 147 3.66 5.07 -1.10
CA LEU A 147 2.85 3.97 -0.56
C LEU A 147 3.04 2.65 -1.34
N SER A 148 3.42 2.70 -2.62
CA SER A 148 3.76 1.53 -3.46
C SER A 148 5.23 1.08 -3.35
N CYS A 149 6.01 1.82 -2.57
CA CYS A 149 7.39 1.62 -2.10
C CYS A 149 8.50 1.25 -3.09
N PHE A 150 9.53 2.11 -3.11
CA PHE A 150 10.74 1.98 -3.91
C PHE A 150 11.97 2.43 -3.10
N ALA A 151 12.80 1.48 -2.66
CA ALA A 151 14.03 1.72 -1.90
C ALA A 151 15.08 2.63 -2.60
N PRO A 152 15.23 2.63 -3.94
CA PRO A 152 16.22 3.51 -4.57
C PRO A 152 15.85 5.00 -4.59
N SER A 153 14.65 5.40 -4.18
CA SER A 153 14.31 6.84 -3.98
C SER A 153 15.12 7.44 -2.82
N TYR A 154 15.29 6.69 -1.73
CA TYR A 154 16.05 7.10 -0.54
C TYR A 154 17.56 7.20 -0.81
N GLN A 155 18.11 6.28 -1.62
CA GLN A 155 19.54 6.25 -1.93
C GLN A 155 20.00 7.40 -2.84
N ASN A 156 19.05 8.08 -3.51
CA ASN A 156 19.34 9.00 -4.60
C ASN A 156 18.72 10.39 -4.39
N SER A 157 17.97 10.65 -3.32
CA SER A 157 17.53 12.00 -3.04
C SER A 157 18.65 12.82 -2.38
N ALA A 158 18.69 14.12 -2.65
CA ALA A 158 19.67 15.03 -2.05
C ALA A 158 19.56 15.11 -0.52
N THR A 159 18.40 14.72 0.04
CA THR A 159 18.08 14.74 1.46
C THR A 159 18.24 13.39 2.15
N GLY A 160 18.45 12.30 1.40
CA GLY A 160 18.38 10.92 1.93
C GLY A 160 16.96 10.45 2.26
N LEU A 161 15.94 11.23 1.90
CA LEU A 161 14.52 10.94 2.14
C LEU A 161 13.81 10.53 0.84
N GLY A 162 12.92 9.53 0.90
CA GLY A 162 12.11 9.13 -0.25
C GLY A 162 11.05 10.18 -0.59
N ALA A 163 10.81 10.41 -1.88
CA ALA A 163 9.78 11.33 -2.36
C ALA A 163 8.37 10.71 -2.28
N ASP A 164 7.33 11.52 -2.08
CA ASP A 164 5.94 11.05 -1.98
C ASP A 164 5.43 10.45 -3.30
N GLU A 165 5.89 10.98 -4.44
CA GLU A 165 5.53 10.46 -5.76
C GLU A 165 6.69 10.53 -6.75
N ILE A 166 6.91 9.43 -7.48
CA ILE A 166 7.88 9.34 -8.58
C ILE A 166 7.23 8.80 -9.85
N ALA A 167 7.77 9.13 -11.01
CA ALA A 167 7.37 8.49 -12.26
C ALA A 167 8.55 8.11 -13.13
N SER A 168 8.36 7.05 -13.91
CA SER A 168 9.38 6.57 -14.83
C SER A 168 9.56 7.53 -15.99
N LEU A 169 10.82 7.73 -16.39
CA LEU A 169 11.16 8.53 -17.56
C LEU A 169 10.60 7.86 -18.82
N ARG A 170 9.48 8.39 -19.32
CA ARG A 170 8.87 8.02 -20.60
C ARG A 170 8.56 9.27 -21.41
N PRO A 171 9.09 9.42 -22.64
CA PRO A 171 8.93 10.63 -23.46
C PRO A 171 7.49 11.08 -23.68
N GLU A 172 6.56 10.12 -23.73
CA GLU A 172 5.12 10.37 -23.89
C GLU A 172 4.47 10.98 -22.64
N PHE A 173 5.03 10.76 -21.45
CA PHE A 173 4.49 11.26 -20.18
C PHE A 173 5.25 12.48 -19.62
N SER A 174 6.45 12.79 -20.16
CA SER A 174 7.29 13.92 -19.73
C SER A 174 7.14 15.19 -20.57
N LYS A 175 6.38 15.17 -21.67
CA LYS A 175 6.19 16.35 -22.53
C LYS A 175 5.43 17.46 -21.81
N GLY A 176 6.06 18.63 -21.68
CA GLY A 176 5.42 19.86 -21.19
C GLY A 176 5.25 19.96 -19.67
N LYS A 177 5.86 19.07 -18.90
CA LYS A 177 5.87 19.13 -17.43
C LYS A 177 7.29 19.38 -16.93
N GLU A 178 7.45 20.33 -16.01
CA GLU A 178 8.71 20.53 -15.28
C GLU A 178 8.76 19.53 -14.13
N PHE A 179 9.71 18.61 -14.18
CA PHE A 179 9.95 17.63 -13.13
C PHE A 179 11.40 17.69 -12.69
N GLU A 180 11.65 17.53 -11.39
CA GLU A 180 13.01 17.42 -10.86
C GLU A 180 13.52 15.99 -11.11
N MET A 181 14.70 15.89 -11.73
CA MET A 181 15.30 14.59 -12.04
C MET A 181 15.95 14.00 -10.79
N LEU A 182 15.64 12.74 -10.48
CA LEU A 182 16.51 11.95 -9.61
C LEU A 182 17.90 11.81 -10.28
N PRO A 183 18.99 11.56 -9.52
CA PRO A 183 20.34 11.39 -10.04
C PRO A 183 20.43 10.64 -11.36
N ARG A 184 21.31 11.13 -12.25
CA ARG A 184 21.45 10.63 -13.62
C ARG A 184 21.64 9.11 -13.61
N GLY A 185 20.83 8.40 -14.41
CA GLY A 185 20.83 6.94 -14.50
C GLY A 185 19.73 6.25 -13.69
N SER A 186 18.98 6.98 -12.85
CA SER A 186 17.90 6.41 -12.03
C SER A 186 16.70 5.90 -12.84
N GLY A 187 16.39 6.55 -13.96
CA GLY A 187 15.23 6.25 -14.81
C GLY A 187 13.89 6.75 -14.30
N PHE A 188 13.93 7.66 -13.31
CA PHE A 188 12.76 8.26 -12.68
C PHE A 188 12.94 9.77 -12.50
N TYR A 189 11.82 10.48 -12.34
CA TYR A 189 11.76 11.88 -11.94
C TYR A 189 10.80 12.04 -10.75
N LEU A 190 10.99 13.11 -9.98
CA LEU A 190 10.15 13.49 -8.85
C LEU A 190 8.87 14.15 -9.37
N ILE A 191 7.72 13.66 -8.92
CA ILE A 191 6.43 14.33 -9.10
C ILE A 191 6.11 15.17 -7.87
N ASP A 192 6.24 14.56 -6.69
CA ASP A 192 6.06 15.24 -5.41
C ASP A 192 7.30 14.98 -4.53
N PRO A 193 8.15 15.99 -4.30
CA PRO A 193 9.36 15.84 -3.50
C PRO A 193 9.11 15.87 -2.00
N GLU A 194 7.87 16.12 -1.53
CA GLU A 194 7.55 16.12 -0.11
C GLU A 194 7.76 14.74 0.51
N TYR A 195 8.00 14.71 1.82
CA TYR A 195 8.10 13.46 2.56
C TYR A 195 7.31 13.53 3.86
N ALA A 196 6.23 12.75 3.93
CA ALA A 196 5.23 12.82 4.99
C ALA A 196 5.51 11.86 6.16
N LEU A 197 6.77 11.52 6.41
CA LEU A 197 7.19 10.58 7.47
C LEU A 197 6.54 9.18 7.37
N ARG A 198 6.27 8.73 6.15
CA ARG A 198 5.50 7.50 5.95
C ARG A 198 6.33 6.22 6.21
N PRO A 199 5.76 5.18 6.84
CA PRO A 199 6.53 4.03 7.34
C PRO A 199 6.78 2.91 6.32
N GLU A 200 6.12 2.90 5.17
CA GLU A 200 5.95 1.74 4.28
C GLU A 200 7.28 1.18 3.75
N ALA A 201 8.26 2.08 3.52
CA ALA A 201 9.58 1.68 3.04
C ALA A 201 10.35 0.93 4.12
N VAL A 202 10.24 1.39 5.37
CA VAL A 202 10.86 0.72 6.52
C VAL A 202 10.08 -0.53 6.92
N GLU A 203 8.75 -0.53 6.79
CA GLU A 203 7.93 -1.74 6.96
C GLU A 203 8.36 -2.85 5.99
N SER A 204 8.61 -2.50 4.72
CA SER A 204 9.13 -3.45 3.73
C SER A 204 10.51 -3.99 4.12
N LEU A 205 11.41 -3.14 4.60
CA LEU A 205 12.74 -3.56 5.09
C LEU A 205 12.65 -4.45 6.33
N PHE A 206 11.72 -4.17 7.24
CA PHE A 206 11.42 -5.01 8.40
C PHE A 206 11.02 -6.42 7.97
N ILE A 207 10.05 -6.54 7.07
CA ILE A 207 9.59 -7.84 6.57
C ILE A 207 10.73 -8.57 5.85
N LEU A 208 11.50 -7.88 5.00
CA LEU A 208 12.64 -8.47 4.29
C LEU A 208 13.71 -8.98 5.26
N TYR A 209 14.05 -8.22 6.30
CA TYR A 209 14.99 -8.67 7.32
C TYR A 209 14.48 -9.90 8.06
N ARG A 210 13.23 -9.87 8.58
CA ARG A 210 12.67 -10.98 9.36
C ARG A 210 12.51 -12.27 8.56
N THR A 211 12.24 -12.16 7.26
CA THR A 211 12.03 -13.34 6.40
C THR A 211 13.33 -13.93 5.84
N THR A 212 14.38 -13.12 5.70
CA THR A 212 15.64 -13.56 5.06
C THR A 212 16.83 -13.67 6.00
N GLY A 213 16.81 -12.95 7.13
CA GLY A 213 17.95 -12.79 8.04
C GLY A 213 19.10 -11.94 7.48
N ASP A 214 18.96 -11.33 6.29
CA ASP A 214 20.04 -10.58 5.63
C ASP A 214 20.21 -9.19 6.26
N SER A 215 21.36 -8.95 6.90
CA SER A 215 21.66 -7.73 7.63
C SER A 215 21.72 -6.47 6.75
N LYS A 216 21.84 -6.61 5.42
CA LYS A 216 21.81 -5.45 4.51
C LYS A 216 20.52 -4.63 4.62
N TYR A 217 19.40 -5.28 4.98
CA TYR A 217 18.13 -4.57 5.16
C TYR A 217 18.13 -3.72 6.44
N GLN A 218 18.86 -4.13 7.47
CA GLN A 218 19.11 -3.32 8.67
C GLN A 218 20.02 -2.13 8.34
N GLU A 219 21.03 -2.31 7.48
CA GLU A 219 21.87 -1.21 7.00
C GLU A 219 21.04 -0.18 6.21
N TYR A 220 20.15 -0.63 5.31
CA TYR A 220 19.24 0.27 4.60
C TYR A 220 18.29 1.01 5.54
N ALA A 221 17.75 0.30 6.54
CA ALA A 221 16.91 0.91 7.56
C ALA A 221 17.69 1.94 8.41
N TRP A 222 18.97 1.67 8.71
CA TRP A 222 19.84 2.58 9.44
C TRP A 222 20.11 3.86 8.65
N GLU A 223 20.38 3.75 7.35
CA GLU A 223 20.56 4.92 6.49
C GLU A 223 19.30 5.80 6.43
N ILE A 224 18.11 5.20 6.42
CA ILE A 224 16.84 5.94 6.54
C ILE A 224 16.73 6.58 7.94
N ALA A 225 17.02 5.83 9.00
CA ALA A 225 16.91 6.29 10.40
C ALA A 225 17.79 7.49 10.71
N ARG A 226 18.99 7.58 10.12
CA ARG A 226 19.91 8.71 10.29
C ARG A 226 19.32 10.06 9.90
N HIS A 227 18.23 10.04 9.13
CA HIS A 227 17.55 11.23 8.63
C HIS A 227 16.18 11.49 9.33
N PHE A 228 15.77 10.71 10.37
CA PHE A 228 14.35 10.57 10.77
C PHE A 228 13.94 10.54 12.27
N MET A 229 12.72 11.01 12.59
CA MET A 229 12.01 10.84 13.87
C MET A 229 10.45 10.85 13.75
N SER A 230 9.78 9.67 13.73
CA SER A 230 8.42 9.29 14.24
C SER A 230 7.91 8.03 13.50
N GLN A 231 6.67 7.51 13.72
CA GLN A 231 6.04 6.20 13.31
C GLN A 231 6.90 5.12 12.63
N THR A 232 7.60 5.45 11.55
CA THR A 232 8.86 4.83 11.11
C THR A 232 9.72 4.30 12.27
N LEU A 233 9.80 5.00 13.40
CA LEU A 233 10.55 4.58 14.61
C LEU A 233 10.12 3.22 15.16
N LYS A 234 8.84 2.84 15.07
CA LYS A 234 8.38 1.52 15.53
C LYS A 234 8.88 0.42 14.60
N CYS A 235 8.72 0.59 13.29
CA CYS A 235 9.24 -0.34 12.30
C CYS A 235 10.78 -0.40 12.37
N LEU A 236 11.45 0.74 12.50
CA LEU A 236 12.90 0.83 12.70
C LEU A 236 13.33 0.09 13.96
N TYR A 237 12.69 0.33 15.11
CA TYR A 237 13.00 -0.40 16.35
C TYR A 237 12.91 -1.91 16.11
N LEU A 238 11.83 -2.38 15.49
CA LEU A 238 11.59 -3.80 15.23
C LEU A 238 12.53 -4.44 14.20
N VAL A 239 13.10 -3.64 13.29
CA VAL A 239 14.18 -4.07 12.38
C VAL A 239 15.44 -4.42 13.16
N PHE A 240 15.74 -3.70 14.24
CA PHE A 240 16.95 -3.89 15.06
C PHE A 240 16.72 -4.75 16.32
N ASP A 241 15.46 -5.11 16.62
CA ASP A 241 15.09 -5.93 17.77
C ASP A 241 15.28 -7.43 17.51
N ASP A 242 15.32 -8.22 18.59
CA ASP A 242 15.42 -9.67 18.53
C ASP A 242 14.26 -10.28 17.71
N PRO A 243 14.54 -11.11 16.70
CA PRO A 243 13.54 -11.86 15.95
C PRO A 243 12.50 -12.58 16.83
N GLU A 244 12.91 -13.09 17.98
CA GLU A 244 12.05 -13.87 18.88
C GLU A 244 11.16 -12.99 19.78
N ALA A 245 11.43 -11.69 19.90
CA ALA A 245 10.65 -10.81 20.77
C ALA A 245 9.21 -10.57 20.25
N ILE A 246 9.05 -10.49 18.94
CA ILE A 246 7.76 -10.37 18.24
C ILE A 246 7.79 -11.27 16.99
N PRO A 247 7.49 -12.56 17.15
CA PRO A 247 7.46 -13.50 16.03
C PRO A 247 6.32 -13.17 15.06
N LEU A 248 6.60 -13.18 13.75
CA LEU A 248 5.57 -12.96 12.72
C LEU A 248 4.54 -14.10 12.62
N ASP A 249 4.84 -15.25 13.23
CA ASP A 249 3.91 -16.37 13.36
C ASP A 249 2.83 -16.12 14.44
N ASP A 250 3.12 -15.25 15.41
CA ASP A 250 2.25 -14.96 16.56
C ASP A 250 1.53 -13.61 16.44
N TYR A 251 2.00 -12.70 15.57
CA TYR A 251 1.49 -11.33 15.47
C TYR A 251 1.33 -10.84 14.03
N ILE A 252 0.26 -10.06 13.82
CA ILE A 252 -0.04 -9.36 12.56
C ILE A 252 -0.16 -7.86 12.83
N PHE A 253 0.50 -7.04 12.00
CA PHE A 253 0.37 -5.58 12.05
C PHE A 253 -0.88 -5.14 11.30
N ASN A 254 -1.67 -4.22 11.84
CA ASN A 254 -2.65 -3.48 11.04
C ASN A 254 -1.99 -2.34 10.22
N THR A 255 -2.73 -1.67 9.33
CA THR A 255 -2.17 -0.60 8.48
C THR A 255 -1.66 0.61 9.28
N GLY A 256 -2.16 0.79 10.51
CA GLY A 256 -1.70 1.81 11.44
C GLY A 256 -0.44 1.42 12.25
N GLY A 257 0.16 0.26 11.96
CA GLY A 257 1.35 -0.24 12.66
C GLY A 257 1.08 -0.74 14.08
N HIS A 258 -0.14 -1.18 14.39
CA HIS A 258 -0.50 -1.81 15.66
C HIS A 258 -0.46 -3.33 15.57
N LEU A 259 0.09 -3.97 16.59
CA LEU A 259 0.21 -5.43 16.69
C LEU A 259 -1.09 -6.06 17.18
N LEU A 260 -1.56 -7.07 16.47
CA LEU A 260 -2.66 -7.95 16.85
C LEU A 260 -2.12 -9.37 17.00
N LYS A 261 -2.45 -10.03 18.11
CA LYS A 261 -2.02 -11.42 18.38
C LYS A 261 -2.90 -12.39 17.59
N TYR A 262 -2.30 -13.40 16.97
CA TYR A 262 -2.94 -14.48 16.21
C TYR A 262 -2.65 -15.85 16.86
N PRO A 263 -3.55 -16.86 16.76
CA PRO A 263 -4.92 -16.79 16.24
C PRO A 263 -5.90 -16.06 17.14
N ILE A 264 -6.75 -15.24 16.52
CA ILE A 264 -7.97 -14.75 17.16
C ILE A 264 -9.01 -15.86 16.97
N SER A 265 -9.27 -16.60 18.05
CA SER A 265 -10.25 -17.69 18.10
C SER A 265 -11.69 -17.18 17.99
#